data_AF-A0A8S3KQ46-F1
#
_entry.id   AF-A0A8S3KQ46-F1
#
_cell.length_a   1.000
_cell.length_b   1.000
_cell.length_c   1.000
_cell.angle_alpha   90.00
_cell.angle_beta   90.00
_cell.angle_gamma   90.00
#
_symmetry.space_group_name_H-M   'P 1'
#
loop_
_entity.id
_entity.type
_entity.pdbx_description
1 polymer ?
#
loop_
_entity_poly.entity_id
_entity_poly.type
_entity_poly.pdbx_seq_one_letter_code
_entity_poly.pdbx_strand_id
1 'polypeptide(L)'
;SVIRRQLNLVYEPREIKPPKPETDIVVLRIPYYGNPTHIYAKRVTTAVAAQYPLKQVRVVYDITARISHNFTTKDKIPTELRSGVVYEATCPVCNEKYIGQTCRHLKTRINEHLSYQKRVMPSLTQPHGTA
;
A
#
# COMPACT_ATOMS: atom_id res chain seq x y z
N SER A 1 12.90 60.09 -27.82
CA SER A 1 14.10 59.26 -28.04
C SER A 1 13.84 57.86 -27.52
N VAL A 2 14.17 56.83 -28.29
CA VAL A 2 14.07 55.40 -27.90
C VAL A 2 14.80 55.14 -26.57
N ILE A 3 15.90 55.86 -26.33
CA ILE A 3 16.71 55.80 -25.11
C ILE A 3 15.85 56.12 -23.86
N ARG A 4 15.00 57.15 -23.92
CA ARG A 4 14.16 57.56 -22.78
C ARG A 4 13.11 56.51 -22.43
N ARG A 5 12.55 55.82 -23.43
CA ARG A 5 11.57 54.74 -23.23
C ARG A 5 12.22 53.50 -22.61
N GLN A 6 13.43 53.15 -23.06
CA GLN A 6 14.18 52.04 -22.51
C GLN A 6 14.62 52.31 -21.07
N LEU A 7 15.08 53.54 -20.79
CA LEU A 7 15.43 53.96 -19.43
C LEU A 7 14.21 53.92 -18.50
N ASN A 8 13.03 54.37 -18.94
CA ASN A 8 11.82 54.27 -18.14
C ASN A 8 11.44 52.81 -17.81
N LEU A 9 11.51 51.88 -18.77
CA LEU A 9 11.26 50.45 -18.51
C LEU A 9 12.22 49.82 -17.49
N VAL A 10 13.44 50.32 -17.40
CA VAL A 10 14.49 49.79 -16.52
C VAL A 10 14.50 50.47 -15.15
N TYR A 11 14.21 51.78 -15.12
CA TYR A 11 14.36 52.63 -13.93
C TYR A 11 13.05 53.08 -13.31
N GLU A 12 11.88 52.85 -13.93
CA GLU A 12 10.60 53.06 -13.24
C GLU A 12 10.51 52.08 -12.06
N PRO A 13 10.34 52.58 -10.83
CA PRO A 13 10.12 51.72 -9.67
C PRO A 13 8.93 50.82 -9.95
N ARG A 14 9.13 49.50 -9.93
CA ARG A 14 8.01 48.57 -10.04
C ARG A 14 7.06 48.88 -8.89
N GLU A 15 5.80 49.14 -9.22
CA GLU A 15 4.75 49.25 -8.22
C GLU A 15 4.79 48.02 -7.32
N ILE A 16 5.02 48.23 -6.02
CA ILE A 16 5.00 47.16 -5.04
C ILE A 16 3.54 46.72 -4.96
N LYS A 17 3.24 45.57 -5.59
CA LYS A 17 1.90 44.99 -5.51
C LYS A 17 1.61 44.74 -4.04
N PRO A 18 0.40 45.12 -3.55
CA PRO A 18 0.04 44.86 -2.16
C PRO A 18 0.23 43.37 -1.86
N PRO A 19 0.72 43.01 -0.64
CA PRO A 19 0.84 41.62 -0.25
C PRO A 19 -0.52 40.96 -0.40
N LYS A 20 -0.53 39.84 -1.14
CA LYS A 20 -1.76 39.07 -1.37
C LYS A 20 -2.30 38.64 0.00
N PRO A 21 -3.61 38.74 0.26
CA PRO A 21 -4.17 38.29 1.53
C PRO A 21 -3.77 36.83 1.78
N GLU A 22 -3.44 36.51 3.02
CA GLU A 22 -3.09 35.16 3.45
C GLU A 22 -4.33 34.27 3.30
N THR A 23 -4.37 33.44 2.26
CA THR A 23 -5.50 32.57 1.97
C THR A 23 -5.29 31.20 2.60
N ASP A 24 -6.29 30.73 3.33
CA ASP A 24 -6.31 29.36 3.87
C ASP A 24 -6.52 28.35 2.73
N ILE A 25 -5.59 27.40 2.58
CA ILE A 25 -5.56 26.45 1.46
C ILE A 25 -6.32 25.19 1.85
N VAL A 26 -7.45 24.95 1.19
CA VAL A 26 -8.23 23.73 1.33
C VAL A 26 -7.87 22.75 0.21
N VAL A 27 -7.42 21.55 0.56
CA VAL A 27 -7.07 20.52 -0.43
C VAL A 27 -8.29 19.63 -0.70
N LEU A 28 -8.76 19.64 -1.95
CA LEU A 28 -9.85 18.78 -2.41
C LEU A 28 -9.26 17.60 -3.20
N ARG A 29 -9.30 16.41 -2.62
CA ARG A 29 -8.87 15.16 -3.28
C ARG A 29 -10.04 14.55 -4.02
N ILE A 30 -9.86 14.26 -5.31
CA ILE A 30 -10.93 13.75 -6.16
C ILE A 30 -10.42 12.59 -7.01
N PRO A 31 -11.12 11.45 -7.05
CA PRO A 31 -10.79 10.38 -7.97
C PRO A 31 -10.94 10.80 -9.45
N TYR A 32 -9.93 10.51 -10.27
CA TYR A 32 -9.94 10.84 -11.70
C TYR A 32 -10.73 9.83 -12.53
N TYR A 33 -11.85 10.27 -13.10
CA TYR A 33 -12.73 9.50 -13.99
C TYR A 33 -12.88 10.17 -15.37
N GLY A 34 -11.93 11.03 -15.75
CA GLY A 34 -11.96 11.78 -17.02
C GLY A 34 -12.65 13.15 -16.92
N ASN A 35 -13.28 13.59 -18.01
CA ASN A 35 -13.91 14.91 -18.13
C ASN A 35 -14.92 15.26 -17.03
N PRO A 36 -15.78 14.34 -16.55
CA PRO A 36 -16.72 14.65 -15.46
C PRO A 36 -16.01 15.13 -14.19
N THR A 37 -14.84 14.57 -13.87
CA THR A 37 -14.05 14.98 -12.70
C THR A 37 -13.58 16.43 -12.82
N HIS A 38 -13.13 16.86 -14.01
CA HIS A 38 -12.73 18.25 -14.25
C HIS A 38 -13.91 19.23 -14.11
N ILE A 39 -15.08 18.86 -14.65
CA ILE A 39 -16.29 19.67 -14.53
C ILE A 39 -16.68 19.83 -13.05
N TYR A 40 -16.67 18.72 -12.31
CA TYR A 40 -16.95 18.74 -10.87
C TYR A 40 -15.95 19.61 -10.11
N ALA A 41 -14.65 19.42 -10.32
CA ALA A 41 -13.59 20.22 -9.71
C ALA A 41 -13.77 21.72 -9.96
N LYS A 42 -14.10 22.10 -11.19
CA LYS A 42 -14.35 23.50 -11.57
C LYS A 42 -15.57 24.04 -10.84
N ARG A 43 -16.70 23.31 -10.84
CA ARG A 43 -17.93 23.73 -10.15
C ARG A 43 -17.71 23.93 -8.66
N VAL A 44 -17.00 23.01 -8.00
CA VAL A 44 -16.69 23.13 -6.57
C VAL A 44 -15.77 24.32 -6.31
N THR A 45 -14.74 24.51 -7.12
CA THR A 45 -13.82 25.64 -6.98
C THR A 45 -14.55 26.98 -7.14
N THR A 46 -15.44 27.09 -8.13
CA THR A 46 -16.29 28.29 -8.33
C THR A 46 -17.23 28.51 -7.15
N ALA A 47 -17.89 27.47 -6.65
CA ALA A 47 -18.82 27.58 -5.52
C ALA A 47 -18.11 28.00 -4.22
N VAL A 48 -16.92 27.44 -3.94
CA VAL A 48 -16.14 27.81 -2.75
C VAL A 48 -15.61 29.23 -2.87
N ALA A 49 -15.15 29.66 -4.04
CA ALA A 49 -14.70 31.03 -4.25
C ALA A 49 -15.84 32.05 -4.06
N ALA A 50 -17.07 31.69 -4.46
CA ALA A 50 -18.25 32.54 -4.27
C ALA A 50 -18.64 32.67 -2.79
N GLN A 51 -18.52 31.59 -2.01
CA GLN A 51 -18.99 31.57 -0.62
C GLN A 51 -17.91 31.93 0.40
N TYR A 52 -16.63 31.69 0.08
CA TYR A 52 -15.49 31.92 0.95
C TYR A 52 -14.33 32.59 0.19
N PRO A 53 -14.33 33.92 0.03
CA PRO A 53 -13.31 34.65 -0.74
C PRO A 53 -11.88 34.51 -0.21
N LEU A 54 -11.72 34.20 1.09
CA LEU A 54 -10.43 34.03 1.75
C LEU A 54 -9.88 32.60 1.66
N LYS A 55 -10.64 31.64 1.12
CA LYS A 55 -10.21 30.25 1.00
C LYS A 55 -9.81 29.91 -0.42
N GLN A 56 -8.65 29.28 -0.58
CA GLN A 56 -8.16 28.79 -1.87
C GLN A 56 -8.34 27.28 -1.94
N VAL A 57 -9.08 26.78 -2.95
CA VAL A 57 -9.21 25.34 -3.18
C VAL A 57 -8.08 24.85 -4.07
N ARG A 58 -7.30 23.88 -3.59
CA ARG A 58 -6.32 23.14 -4.37
C ARG A 58 -6.85 21.76 -4.69
N VAL A 59 -7.13 21.51 -5.97
CA VAL A 59 -7.63 20.21 -6.44
C VAL A 59 -6.46 19.26 -6.68
N VAL A 60 -6.55 18.06 -6.11
CA VAL A 60 -5.60 16.96 -6.32
C VAL A 60 -6.38 15.77 -6.89
N TYR A 61 -5.98 15.31 -8.06
CA TYR A 61 -6.59 14.15 -8.70
C TYR A 61 -5.89 12.87 -8.26
N ASP A 62 -6.66 11.97 -7.66
CA ASP A 62 -6.18 10.66 -7.23
C ASP A 62 -6.55 9.57 -8.23
N ILE A 63 -5.65 8.61 -8.38
CA ILE A 63 -5.94 7.38 -9.13
C ILE A 63 -6.62 6.41 -8.18
N THR A 64 -7.84 5.99 -8.52
CA THR A 64 -8.63 5.04 -7.72
C THR A 64 -8.15 3.61 -7.82
N ALA A 65 -7.59 3.23 -8.97
CA ALA A 65 -7.26 1.85 -9.28
C ALA A 65 -5.91 1.77 -9.99
N ARG A 66 -4.81 1.98 -9.24
CA ARG A 66 -3.49 1.58 -9.79
C ARG A 66 -3.52 0.07 -9.99
N ILE A 67 -2.89 -0.41 -11.06
CA ILE A 67 -2.69 -1.85 -11.29
C ILE A 67 -2.10 -2.50 -10.02
N SER A 68 -1.18 -1.83 -9.34
CA SER A 68 -0.61 -2.29 -8.07
C SER A 68 -1.61 -2.48 -6.92
N HIS A 69 -2.76 -1.77 -6.91
CA HIS A 69 -3.80 -1.95 -5.89
C HIS A 69 -4.65 -3.20 -6.16
N ASN A 70 -4.81 -3.58 -7.44
CA ASN A 70 -5.67 -4.70 -7.84
C ASN A 70 -4.89 -6.00 -8.09
N PHE A 71 -3.58 -5.91 -8.29
CA PHE A 71 -2.71 -7.06 -8.53
C PHE A 71 -1.64 -7.14 -7.44
N THR A 72 -1.74 -8.14 -6.57
CA THR A 72 -0.63 -8.50 -5.69
C THR A 72 0.54 -8.95 -6.56
N THR A 73 1.69 -8.28 -6.45
CA THR A 73 2.85 -8.48 -7.35
C THR A 73 3.43 -9.90 -7.32
N LYS A 74 3.02 -10.74 -6.35
CA LYS A 74 3.40 -12.14 -6.24
C LYS A 74 2.23 -12.99 -5.77
N ASP A 75 2.12 -14.20 -6.31
CA ASP A 75 1.21 -15.22 -5.80
C ASP A 75 1.62 -15.63 -4.38
N LYS A 76 0.62 -15.89 -3.54
CA LYS A 76 0.86 -16.39 -2.18
C LYS A 76 1.40 -17.81 -2.28
N ILE A 77 2.60 -18.05 -1.75
CA ILE A 77 3.18 -19.39 -1.67
C ILE A 77 2.39 -20.22 -0.64
N PRO A 78 1.82 -21.38 -1.05
CA PRO A 78 1.16 -22.31 -0.14
C PRO A 78 2.07 -22.73 1.00
N THR A 79 1.54 -22.93 2.20
CA THR A 79 2.32 -23.22 3.42
C THR A 79 3.25 -24.43 3.26
N GLU A 80 2.80 -25.48 2.58
CA GLU A 80 3.58 -26.69 2.27
C GLU A 80 4.87 -26.42 1.48
N LEU A 81 4.85 -25.40 0.63
CA LEU A 81 5.95 -25.04 -0.25
C LEU A 81 6.86 -23.95 0.34
N ARG A 82 6.59 -23.49 1.57
CA ARG A 82 7.45 -22.51 2.24
C ARG A 82 8.71 -23.17 2.78
N SER A 83 9.84 -22.51 2.58
CA SER A 83 11.13 -22.81 3.20
C SER A 83 11.50 -21.72 4.21
N GLY A 84 12.48 -21.99 5.07
CA GLY A 84 12.91 -21.04 6.11
C GLY A 84 11.87 -20.80 7.20
N VAL A 85 10.97 -21.78 7.42
CA VAL A 85 9.88 -21.68 8.38
C VAL A 85 10.19 -22.46 9.66
N VAL A 86 9.64 -21.97 10.77
CA VAL A 86 9.52 -22.71 12.03
C VAL A 86 8.17 -23.42 12.03
N TYR A 87 8.15 -24.69 12.45
CA TYR A 87 6.95 -25.52 12.51
C TYR A 87 6.86 -26.26 13.85
N GLU A 88 5.64 -26.56 14.28
CA GLU A 88 5.32 -27.41 15.43
C GLU A 88 4.74 -28.73 14.91
N ALA A 89 5.21 -29.85 15.46
CA ALA A 89 4.64 -31.17 15.27
C ALA A 89 4.21 -31.73 16.63
N THR A 90 2.97 -32.18 16.73
CA THR A 90 2.40 -32.66 17.99
C THR A 90 2.20 -34.17 17.92
N CYS A 91 2.64 -34.88 18.95
CA CYS A 91 2.36 -36.30 19.09
C CYS A 91 0.86 -36.50 19.40
N PRO A 92 0.11 -37.29 18.61
CA PRO A 92 -1.31 -37.48 18.87
C PRO A 92 -1.59 -38.33 20.12
N VAL A 93 -0.61 -39.10 20.63
CA VAL A 93 -0.79 -40.02 21.75
C VAL A 93 -0.51 -39.36 23.09
N CYS A 94 0.61 -38.64 23.21
CA CYS A 94 1.03 -37.99 24.47
C CYS A 94 0.92 -36.47 24.45
N ASN A 95 0.49 -35.86 23.35
CA ASN A 95 0.38 -34.41 23.17
C ASN A 95 1.71 -33.64 23.32
N GLU A 96 2.84 -34.34 23.29
CA GLU A 96 4.18 -33.73 23.32
C GLU A 96 4.45 -32.96 22.02
N LYS A 97 5.16 -31.84 22.12
CA LYS A 97 5.36 -30.90 21.01
C LYS A 97 6.83 -30.84 20.58
N TYR A 98 7.08 -31.04 19.29
CA TYR A 98 8.37 -30.81 18.65
C TYR A 98 8.32 -29.51 17.85
N ILE A 99 9.16 -28.54 18.22
CA ILE A 99 9.33 -27.29 17.47
C ILE A 99 10.64 -27.38 16.68
N GLY A 100 10.56 -27.23 15.37
CA GLY A 100 11.71 -27.32 14.48
C GLY A 100 11.74 -26.19 13.45
N GLN A 101 12.93 -25.92 12.91
CA GLN A 101 13.11 -25.03 11.76
C GLN A 101 13.60 -25.82 10.54
N THR A 102 13.25 -25.38 9.34
CA THR A 102 13.69 -26.03 8.09
C THR A 102 14.07 -25.05 7.00
N CYS A 103 15.22 -25.29 6.36
CA CYS A 103 15.61 -24.61 5.12
C CYS A 103 14.99 -25.24 3.87
N ARG A 104 14.47 -26.48 3.95
CA ARG A 104 13.73 -27.16 2.88
C ARG A 104 12.25 -26.76 2.90
N HIS A 105 11.52 -27.02 1.82
CA HIS A 105 10.06 -26.93 1.81
C HIS A 105 9.46 -27.75 2.95
N LEU A 106 8.47 -27.18 3.64
CA LEU A 106 7.83 -27.81 4.79
C LEU A 106 7.31 -29.22 4.46
N LYS A 107 6.70 -29.41 3.29
CA LYS A 107 6.24 -30.73 2.82
C LYS A 107 7.35 -31.77 2.77
N THR A 108 8.50 -31.40 2.23
CA THR A 108 9.67 -32.28 2.16
C THR A 108 10.14 -32.66 3.57
N ARG A 109 10.21 -31.68 4.48
CA ARG A 109 10.62 -31.92 5.86
C ARG A 109 9.66 -32.86 6.62
N ILE A 110 8.35 -32.67 6.43
CA ILE A 110 7.32 -33.55 6.99
C ILE A 110 7.51 -34.98 6.47
N ASN A 111 7.67 -35.15 5.15
CA ASN A 111 7.85 -36.46 4.55
C ASN A 111 9.13 -37.17 5.04
N GLU A 112 10.23 -36.44 5.22
CA GLU A 112 11.46 -36.98 5.81
C GLU A 112 11.21 -37.50 7.23
N HIS A 113 10.52 -36.72 8.07
CA HIS A 113 10.22 -37.11 9.45
C HIS A 113 9.33 -38.35 9.51
N LEU A 114 8.25 -38.38 8.73
CA LEU A 114 7.35 -39.54 8.64
C LEU A 114 8.06 -40.78 8.11
N SER A 115 8.95 -40.62 7.12
CA SER A 115 9.73 -41.73 6.55
C SER A 115 10.78 -42.25 7.51
N TYR A 116 11.37 -41.39 8.34
CA TYR A 116 12.26 -41.80 9.42
C TYR A 116 11.51 -42.57 10.51
N GLN A 117 10.37 -42.05 10.96
CA GLN A 117 9.52 -42.71 11.96
C GLN A 117 9.10 -44.12 11.51
N LYS A 118 8.64 -44.26 10.25
CA LYS A 118 8.27 -45.57 9.67
C LYS A 118 9.42 -46.59 9.68
N ARG A 119 10.67 -46.13 9.50
CA ARG A 119 11.85 -47.01 9.49
C ARG A 119 12.33 -47.39 10.88
N VAL A 120 12.30 -46.43 11.82
CA VAL A 120 12.92 -46.59 13.15
C VAL A 120 11.93 -47.13 14.18
N MET A 121 10.64 -46.82 14.05
CA MET A 121 9.60 -47.25 14.99
C MET A 121 8.33 -47.74 14.26
N PRO A 122 8.39 -48.92 13.61
CA PRO A 122 7.22 -49.53 12.97
C PRO A 122 6.11 -49.95 13.96
N SER A 123 6.38 -49.97 15.27
CA SER A 123 5.42 -50.38 16.31
C SER A 123 4.49 -49.26 16.81
N LEU A 124 4.75 -47.98 16.51
CA LEU A 124 3.91 -46.85 16.93
C LEU A 124 2.76 -46.53 15.96
N THR A 125 2.63 -47.28 14.85
CA THR A 125 1.53 -47.16 13.90
C THR A 125 0.34 -48.09 14.19
N GLN A 126 0.37 -48.85 15.29
CA GLN A 126 -0.83 -49.57 15.72
C GLN A 126 -1.76 -48.61 16.47
N PRO A 127 -3.02 -48.43 16.05
CA PRO A 127 -4.01 -47.77 16.89
C PRO A 127 -4.20 -48.67 18.11
N HIS A 128 -3.63 -48.28 19.24
CA HIS A 128 -4.00 -48.88 20.52
C HIS A 128 -5.49 -48.59 20.73
N GLY A 129 -6.30 -49.65 20.64
CA GLY A 129 -7.73 -49.60 20.80
C GLY A 129 -8.10 -48.92 22.11
N THR A 130 -8.95 -47.90 22.02
CA THR A 130 -9.75 -47.43 23.14
C THR A 130 -10.78 -48.50 23.48
N ALA A 131 -10.88 -48.80 24.77
CA ALA A 131 -11.87 -49.70 25.38
C ALA A 131 -13.31 -49.30 25.06
#